data_AF-A0A392SP73-F1
#
_entry.id   AF-A0A392SP73-F1
#
_cell.length_a   1.000
_cell.length_b   1.000
_cell.length_c   1.000
_cell.angle_alpha   90.00
_cell.angle_beta   90.00
_cell.angle_gamma   90.00
#
_symmetry.space_group_name_H-M   'P 1'
#
loop_
_entity.id
_entity.type
_entity.pdbx_description
1 polymer ?
#
loop_
_entity_poly.entity_id
_entity_poly.type
_entity_poly.pdbx_seq_one_letter_code
_entity_poly.pdbx_strand_id
1 'polypeptide(L)'
;MDQFERGVHPDQQQVPDAPLAPSMPRYSHSINELAVLLHNIELSQRAGLPNMYYNTHYLLYTEAMDYRESFPPLTFASLYPTQEAWDA
;
A
#
# COMPACT_ATOMS: atom_id res chain seq x y z
N MET A 1 31.24 -6.42 5.44
CA MET A 1 30.44 -7.16 6.43
C MET A 1 29.02 -6.69 6.27
N ASP A 2 28.27 -7.47 5.52
CA ASP A 2 27.00 -7.16 4.91
C ASP A 2 25.86 -7.05 5.93
N GLN A 3 25.18 -5.90 5.89
CA GLN A 3 24.02 -5.57 6.70
C GLN A 3 22.79 -6.48 6.48
N PHE A 4 22.88 -7.39 5.51
CA PHE A 4 21.85 -8.36 5.16
C PHE A 4 21.93 -9.68 5.95
N GLU A 5 23.04 -9.99 6.63
CA GLU A 5 23.13 -11.18 7.50
C GLU A 5 22.55 -10.97 8.90
N ARG A 6 22.31 -9.72 9.29
CA ARG A 6 21.60 -9.41 10.51
C ARG A 6 20.12 -9.59 10.18
N GLY A 7 19.57 -10.76 10.47
CA GLY A 7 18.17 -11.13 10.23
C GLY A 7 17.16 -10.21 10.91
N VAL A 8 17.07 -8.97 10.45
CA VAL A 8 16.00 -8.02 10.74
C VAL A 8 15.04 -8.14 9.58
N HIS A 9 14.21 -9.17 9.64
CA HIS A 9 12.97 -9.16 8.88
C HIS A 9 12.24 -7.87 9.31
N PRO A 10 11.85 -6.98 8.38
CA PRO A 10 11.05 -5.83 8.76
C PRO A 10 9.79 -6.39 9.39
N ASP A 11 9.72 -6.16 10.69
CA ASP A 11 8.64 -6.39 11.61
C ASP A 11 7.30 -6.72 10.92
N GLN A 12 7.02 -8.03 10.78
CA GLN A 12 5.74 -8.51 10.29
C GLN A 12 4.69 -8.45 11.41
N GLN A 13 4.30 -7.25 11.86
CA GLN A 13 3.07 -6.93 12.64
C GLN A 13 3.25 -6.18 13.97
N GLN A 14 4.28 -5.35 14.16
CA GLN A 14 4.24 -4.37 15.24
C GLN A 14 3.35 -3.21 14.80
N VAL A 15 2.04 -3.38 15.02
CA VAL A 15 1.09 -2.27 15.11
C VAL A 15 1.66 -1.32 16.16
N PRO A 16 2.15 -0.12 15.79
CA PRO A 16 2.67 0.81 16.77
C PRO A 16 1.50 1.28 17.61
N ASP A 17 1.70 1.31 18.93
CA ASP A 17 0.87 2.04 19.90
C ASP A 17 1.05 3.55 19.61
N ALA A 18 0.47 4.00 18.50
CA ALA A 18 0.40 5.38 18.10
C ALA A 18 -0.80 6.01 18.81
N PRO A 19 -0.69 7.27 19.32
CA PRO A 19 -1.81 7.96 19.92
C PRO A 19 -2.98 7.90 18.94
N LEU A 20 -4.17 7.49 19.42
CA LEU A 20 -5.37 7.28 18.61
C LEU A 20 -5.43 8.34 17.51
N ALA A 21 -5.12 7.93 16.29
CA ALA A 21 -5.26 8.75 15.11
C ALA A 21 -6.68 9.34 15.14
N PRO A 22 -6.86 10.63 14.75
CA PRO A 22 -8.15 11.30 14.80
C PRO A 22 -9.17 10.39 14.14
N SER A 23 -10.09 9.85 14.96
CA SER A 23 -11.15 8.91 14.60
C SER A 23 -11.00 8.36 13.19
N MET A 24 -10.23 7.28 13.02
CA MET A 24 -10.14 6.55 11.74
C MET A 24 -11.55 6.53 11.14
N PRO A 25 -11.74 6.98 9.89
CA PRO A 25 -13.08 7.07 9.31
C PRO A 25 -13.77 5.74 9.59
N ARG A 26 -15.00 5.78 10.10
CA ARG A 26 -15.76 4.55 10.32
C ARG A 26 -16.11 4.02 8.94
N TYR A 27 -15.15 3.33 8.34
CA TYR A 27 -15.31 2.67 7.06
C TYR A 27 -16.40 1.63 7.24
N SER A 28 -17.36 1.65 6.32
CA SER A 28 -18.47 0.70 6.30
C SER A 28 -17.96 -0.69 5.90
N HIS A 29 -16.89 -0.74 5.10
CA HIS A 29 -16.24 -1.97 4.67
C HIS A 29 -15.02 -2.30 5.52
N SER A 30 -14.65 -3.57 5.56
CA SER A 30 -13.46 -4.02 6.27
C SER A 30 -12.19 -3.52 5.58
N ILE A 31 -11.13 -3.29 6.36
CA ILE A 31 -9.81 -2.90 5.84
C ILE A 31 -9.31 -3.90 4.78
N ASN A 32 -9.62 -5.19 4.95
CA ASN A 32 -9.24 -6.23 4.00
C ASN A 32 -9.93 -6.03 2.63
N GLU A 33 -11.20 -5.67 2.60
CA GLU A 33 -11.93 -5.39 1.35
C GLU A 33 -11.37 -4.16 0.64
N LEU A 34 -11.07 -3.11 1.41
CA LEU A 34 -10.41 -1.90 0.90
C LEU A 34 -9.03 -2.23 0.32
N ALA A 35 -8.24 -3.03 1.04
CA ALA A 35 -6.90 -3.45 0.61
C ALA A 35 -6.93 -4.29 -0.66
N VAL A 36 -7.88 -5.23 -0.79
CA VAL A 36 -8.05 -6.04 -2.00
C VAL A 36 -8.41 -5.16 -3.20
N LEU A 37 -9.32 -4.20 -3.03
CA LEU A 37 -9.68 -3.28 -4.13
C LEU A 37 -8.48 -2.42 -4.55
N LEU A 38 -7.78 -1.81 -3.59
CA LEU A 38 -6.58 -1.01 -3.86
C LEU A 38 -5.49 -1.82 -4.55
N HIS A 39 -5.24 -3.05 -4.10
CA HIS A 39 -4.25 -3.93 -4.69
C HIS A 39 -4.56 -4.23 -6.17
N ASN A 40 -5.82 -4.54 -6.49
CA ASN A 40 -6.24 -4.77 -7.88
C ASN A 40 -6.06 -3.52 -8.74
N ILE A 41 -6.41 -2.35 -8.20
CA ILE A 41 -6.24 -1.06 -8.89
C ILE A 41 -4.76 -0.83 -9.21
N GLU A 42 -3.88 -0.98 -8.23
CA GLU A 42 -2.43 -0.83 -8.42
C GLU A 42 -1.86 -1.84 -9.41
N LEU A 43 -2.29 -3.10 -9.33
CA LEU A 43 -1.86 -4.15 -10.25
C LEU A 43 -2.28 -3.83 -11.69
N SER A 44 -3.53 -3.40 -11.90
CA SER A 44 -4.02 -3.00 -13.24
C SER A 44 -3.25 -1.81 -13.81
N GLN A 45 -2.87 -0.84 -12.98
CA GLN A 45 -2.06 0.31 -13.39
C GLN A 45 -0.63 -0.11 -13.77
N ARG A 46 0.02 -0.94 -12.93
CA ARG A 46 1.38 -1.44 -13.18
C ARG A 46 1.48 -2.38 -14.37
N ALA A 47 0.46 -3.22 -14.55
CA ALA A 47 0.39 -4.14 -15.67
C ALA A 47 -0.05 -3.46 -16.98
N GLY A 48 -0.40 -2.17 -16.95
CA GLY A 48 -0.87 -1.44 -18.12
C GLY A 48 -2.14 -2.06 -18.69
N LEU A 49 -3.07 -2.49 -17.84
CA LEU A 49 -4.34 -3.11 -18.22
C LEU A 49 -5.46 -2.06 -18.21
N PRO A 50 -5.72 -1.34 -19.33
CA PRO A 50 -6.66 -0.22 -19.37
C PRO A 50 -8.15 -0.64 -19.28
N ASN A 51 -8.45 -1.93 -19.39
CA ASN A 51 -9.83 -2.43 -19.47
C ASN A 51 -10.43 -2.83 -18.10
N MET A 52 -9.77 -2.49 -17.00
CA MET A 52 -10.30 -2.79 -15.67
C MET A 52 -11.20 -1.64 -15.22
N TYR A 53 -12.51 -1.84 -15.39
CA TYR A 53 -13.53 -0.86 -15.02
C TYR A 53 -13.91 -1.03 -13.55
N TYR A 54 -13.53 -0.06 -12.73
CA TYR A 54 -13.97 0.02 -11.34
C TYR A 54 -15.21 0.89 -11.24
N ASN A 55 -16.18 0.48 -10.44
CA ASN A 55 -17.33 1.31 -10.16
C ASN A 55 -16.95 2.43 -9.17
N THR A 56 -16.64 3.61 -9.71
CA THR A 56 -16.22 4.78 -8.93
C THR A 56 -17.33 5.41 -8.09
N HIS A 57 -18.59 5.03 -8.33
CA HIS A 57 -19.75 5.48 -7.57
C HIS A 57 -20.09 4.57 -6.39
N TYR A 58 -19.41 3.43 -6.26
CA TYR A 58 -19.64 2.52 -5.17
C TYR A 58 -18.92 2.97 -3.91
N LEU A 59 -19.58 2.86 -2.77
CA LEU A 59 -19.07 3.32 -1.48
C LEU A 59 -17.71 2.70 -1.14
N LEU A 60 -17.50 1.41 -1.44
CA LEU A 60 -16.21 0.73 -1.26
C LEU A 60 -15.08 1.42 -2.04
N TYR A 61 -15.34 1.92 -3.24
CA TYR A 61 -14.33 2.62 -4.03
C TYR A 61 -13.95 3.95 -3.40
N THR A 62 -14.93 4.73 -2.95
CA THR A 62 -14.70 6.00 -2.25
C THR A 62 -13.93 5.78 -0.95
N GLU A 63 -14.36 4.81 -0.14
CA GLU A 63 -13.67 4.45 1.12
C GLU A 63 -12.25 3.94 0.86
N ALA A 64 -12.03 3.19 -0.22
CA ALA A 64 -10.70 2.68 -0.57
C ALA A 64 -9.76 3.81 -0.98
N MET A 65 -10.25 4.79 -1.76
CA MET A 65 -9.45 5.96 -2.13
C MET A 65 -9.14 6.85 -0.92
N ASP A 66 -10.10 7.07 -0.03
CA ASP A 66 -9.92 7.82 1.22
C ASP A 66 -8.90 7.12 2.17
N TYR A 67 -8.99 5.79 2.27
CA TYR A 67 -8.01 4.98 2.99
C TYR A 67 -6.60 5.12 2.38
N ARG A 68 -6.48 5.14 1.05
CA ARG A 68 -5.19 5.36 0.37
C ARG A 68 -4.63 6.76 0.59
N GLU A 69 -5.47 7.79 0.69
CA GLU A 69 -4.99 9.16 0.98
C GLU A 69 -4.43 9.28 2.39
N SER A 70 -5.06 8.61 3.37
CA SER A 70 -4.55 8.56 4.74
C SER A 70 -3.29 7.68 4.89
N PHE A 71 -3.14 6.65 4.05
CA PHE A 71 -1.99 5.74 4.03
C PHE A 71 -1.42 5.61 2.61
N PRO A 72 -0.61 6.59 2.15
CA PRO A 72 -0.06 6.54 0.80
C PRO A 72 0.85 5.30 0.65
N PRO A 73 0.83 4.64 -0.52
CA PRO A 73 1.65 3.46 -0.75
C PRO A 73 3.13 3.82 -0.59
N LEU A 74 3.81 3.08 0.29
CA LEU A 74 5.24 3.20 0.51
C LEU A 74 5.96 2.98 -0.81
N THR A 75 6.76 3.96 -1.23
CA THR A 75 7.64 3.86 -2.39
C THR A 75 8.85 3.00 -2.06
N PHE A 76 8.66 1.73 -1.68
CA PHE A 76 9.77 0.79 -1.44
C PHE A 76 10.74 0.71 -2.63
N ALA A 77 10.26 1.02 -3.84
CA ALA A 77 11.07 1.11 -5.05
C ALA A 77 12.21 2.16 -4.97
N SER A 78 12.09 3.22 -4.17
CA SER A 78 13.18 4.21 -4.00
C SER A 78 14.28 3.74 -3.04
N LEU A 79 14.04 2.68 -2.27
CA LEU A 79 15.02 2.10 -1.36
C LEU A 79 15.94 1.10 -2.05
N TYR A 80 15.58 0.66 -3.26
CA TYR A 80 16.43 -0.21 -4.08
C TYR A 80 17.30 0.64 -5.00
N PRO A 81 18.60 0.34 -5.12
CA PRO A 81 19.45 0.97 -6.11
C PRO A 81 18.87 0.75 -7.51
N THR A 82 19.00 1.74 -8.39
CA THR A 82 18.70 1.55 -9.81
C THR A 82 19.67 0.55 -10.43
N GLN A 83 19.35 -0.02 -11.59
CA GLN A 83 20.23 -0.99 -12.26
C GLN A 83 21.63 -0.40 -12.46
N GLU A 84 21.72 0.88 -12.80
CA GLU A 84 22.98 1.59 -12.98
C GLU A 84 23.80 1.71 -11.68
N ALA A 85 23.13 1.76 -10.52
CA ALA A 85 23.78 1.75 -9.21
C ALA A 85 24.18 0.33 -8.74
N TRP A 86 23.58 -0.71 -9.31
CA TRP A 86 24.00 -2.10 -9.11
C TRP A 86 25.21 -2.49 -9.96
N ASP A 87 25.36 -1.88 -11.14
CA ASP A 87 26.42 -2.20 -12.10
C ASP A 87 27.73 -1.38 -11.92
N ALA A 88 27.80 -0.48 -10.94
CA ALA A 88 28.94 0.42 -10.65
C ALA A 88 29.87 -0.12 -9.54
#